data_AF-A0AAJ1S8N0-F1
#
_entry.id   AF-A0AAJ1S8N0-F1
#
_cell.length_a   1.000
_cell.length_b   1.000
_cell.length_c   1.000
_cell.angle_alpha   90.00
_cell.angle_beta   90.00
_cell.angle_gamma   90.00
#
_symmetry.space_group_name_H-M   'P 1'
#
loop_
_entity.id
_entity.type
_entity.pdbx_description
1 polymer ?
#
loop_
_entity_poly.entity_id
_entity_poly.type
_entity_poly.pdbx_seq_one_letter_code
_entity_poly.pdbx_strand_id
1 'polypeptide(L)' 'MHSITITQFTDDDDDVITTAETDPAAISVSVRTTGAIVDVDADVDRLRPLGADGLKELFVTCAQAAFAHRYDPLLDEQH' A
#
# COMPACT_ATOMS: atom_id res chain seq x y z
N MET A 1 -14.62 5.26 7.95
CA MET A 1 -13.19 5.21 8.33
C MET A 1 -12.58 4.17 7.43
N HIS A 2 -11.72 4.58 6.48
CA HIS A 2 -10.99 3.63 5.64
C HIS A 2 -9.99 2.93 6.55
N SER A 3 -10.03 1.61 6.60
CA SER A 3 -8.93 0.86 7.20
C SER A 3 -7.84 0.68 6.16
N ILE A 4 -6.59 0.50 6.59
CA ILE A 4 -5.47 0.22 5.69
C ILE A 4 -5.10 -1.25 5.90
N THR A 5 -5.23 -2.04 4.86
CA THR A 5 -4.78 -3.42 4.84
C THR A 5 -3.32 -3.46 4.37
N ILE A 6 -2.47 -4.15 5.12
CA ILE A 6 -1.07 -4.37 4.76
C ILE A 6 -0.90 -5.82 4.33
N THR A 7 -0.27 -6.03 3.19
CA THR A 7 0.11 -7.36 2.70
C THR A 7 1.57 -7.36 2.28
N GLN A 8 2.20 -8.53 2.32
CA GLN A 8 3.56 -8.72 1.86
C GLN A 8 3.65 -9.96 0.98
N PHE A 9 4.49 -9.87 -0.05
CA PHE A 9 4.84 -11.00 -0.88
C PHE A 9 6.28 -10.87 -1.37
N THR A 10 6.89 -11.99 -1.73
CA THR A 10 8.18 -12.00 -2.42
C THR A 10 7.92 -12.04 -3.92
N ASP A 11 8.57 -11.15 -4.68
CA ASP A 11 8.50 -11.18 -6.14
C ASP A 11 9.48 -12.22 -6.74
N ASP A 12 9.63 -12.22 -8.07
CA ASP A 12 10.49 -13.13 -8.80
C ASP A 12 12.00 -12.83 -8.68
N ASP A 13 12.36 -11.66 -8.17
CA ASP A 13 13.74 -11.20 -7.93
C ASP A 13 14.17 -11.39 -6.46
N ASP A 14 13.40 -12.13 -5.65
CA ASP A 14 13.55 -12.29 -4.20
C ASP A 14 13.39 -10.97 -3.40
N ASP A 15 12.81 -9.93 -4.00
CA ASP A 15 12.50 -8.68 -3.30
C ASP A 15 11.20 -8.83 -2.50
N VAL A 16 11.22 -8.41 -1.21
CA VAL A 16 10.01 -8.33 -0.40
C VAL A 16 9.26 -7.04 -0.73
N ILE A 17 8.04 -7.19 -1.23
CA ILE A 17 7.12 -6.11 -1.58
C ILE A 17 6.06 -6.00 -0.49
N THR A 18 5.95 -4.82 0.12
CA THR A 18 4.90 -4.49 1.07
C THR A 18 3.88 -3.58 0.40
N THR A 19 2.62 -3.99 0.41
CA THR A 19 1.51 -3.24 -0.19
C THR A 19 0.56 -2.77 0.89
N ALA A 20 0.27 -1.47 0.90
CA ALA A 20 -0.81 -0.90 1.70
C ALA A 20 -1.99 -0.53 0.80
N GLU A 21 -3.19 -0.97 1.16
CA GLU A 21 -4.41 -0.72 0.40
C GLU A 21 -5.51 -0.18 1.31
N THR A 22 -6.30 0.78 0.82
CA THR A 22 -7.51 1.23 1.53
C THR A 22 -8.59 0.15 1.50
N ASP A 23 -9.34 -0.04 2.58
CA ASP A 23 -10.58 -0.82 2.58
C ASP A 23 -11.80 0.12 2.75
N PRO A 24 -12.72 0.22 1.77
CA PRO A 24 -12.73 -0.54 0.51
C PRO A 24 -11.64 -0.10 -0.49
N ALA A 25 -11.17 -1.06 -1.30
CA ALA A 25 -10.08 -0.87 -2.29
C ALA A 25 -10.34 0.36 -3.18
N ALA A 26 -9.44 1.34 -3.15
CA ALA A 26 -9.53 2.56 -3.94
C ALA A 26 -8.16 3.07 -4.35
N ILE A 27 -7.17 2.90 -3.48
CA ILE A 27 -5.76 3.09 -3.81
C ILE A 27 -4.92 2.02 -3.11
N SER A 28 -3.89 1.54 -3.77
CA SER A 28 -2.84 0.72 -3.18
C SER A 28 -1.46 1.31 -3.48
N VAL A 29 -0.52 1.15 -2.55
CA VAL A 29 0.87 1.57 -2.74
C VAL A 29 1.80 0.44 -2.31
N SER A 30 2.68 0.05 -3.21
CA SER A 30 3.63 -1.05 -3.03
C SER A 30 5.05 -0.52 -2.92
N VAL A 31 5.79 -0.95 -1.91
CA VAL A 31 7.20 -0.56 -1.66
C VAL A 31 8.09 -1.77 -1.44
N ARG A 32 9.33 -1.66 -1.91
CA ARG A 32 10.43 -2.58 -1.54
C ARG A 32 10.89 -2.32 -0.12
N THR A 33 11.68 -3.24 0.43
CA THR A 33 12.41 -3.08 1.70
C THR A 33 13.30 -1.83 1.72
N THR A 34 13.82 -1.40 0.57
CA THR A 34 14.58 -0.13 0.43
C THR A 34 13.72 1.11 0.70
N GLY A 35 12.40 0.99 0.63
CA GLY A 35 11.44 2.09 0.69
C GLY A 35 11.11 2.70 -0.67
N ALA A 36 11.68 2.19 -1.77
CA ALA A 36 11.31 2.61 -3.11
C ALA A 36 9.87 2.17 -3.43
N ILE A 37 9.03 3.10 -3.88
CA ILE A 37 7.70 2.79 -4.42
C ILE A 37 7.90 2.12 -5.76
N VAL A 38 7.31 0.93 -5.92
CA VAL A 38 7.39 0.13 -7.15
C VAL A 38 6.09 0.13 -7.93
N ASP A 39 4.95 0.30 -7.25
CA ASP A 39 3.65 0.31 -7.87
C ASP A 39 2.64 1.15 -7.09
N VAL A 40 1.68 1.72 -7.83
CA VAL A 40 0.55 2.48 -7.29
C VAL A 40 -0.66 2.18 -8.17
N ASP A 41 -1.65 1.46 -7.63
CA ASP A 41 -2.93 1.22 -8.29
C ASP A 41 -4.02 2.13 -7.73
N ALA A 42 -4.94 2.57 -8.59
CA ALA A 42 -5.92 3.60 -8.26
C ALA A 42 -7.25 3.41 -9.01
N ASP A 43 -8.35 3.27 -8.27
CA ASP A 43 -9.70 3.27 -8.82
C ASP A 43 -10.21 4.71 -9.00
N VAL A 44 -10.20 5.19 -10.25
CA VAL A 44 -10.59 6.55 -10.61
C VAL A 44 -12.01 6.89 -10.18
N ASP A 45 -12.95 5.95 -10.25
CA ASP A 45 -14.35 6.22 -9.95
C ASP A 45 -14.57 6.40 -8.44
N ARG A 46 -13.78 5.72 -7.62
CA ARG A 46 -13.77 5.87 -6.15
C ARG A 46 -12.99 7.09 -5.68
N LEU A 47 -11.93 7.46 -6.38
CA LEU A 47 -11.04 8.55 -5.99
C LEU A 47 -11.52 9.93 -6.48
N ARG A 48 -12.18 10.00 -7.65
CA ARG A 48 -12.64 11.28 -8.22
C ARG A 48 -13.51 12.12 -7.27
N PRO A 49 -14.47 11.55 -6.51
CA PRO A 49 -15.28 12.31 -5.55
C PRO A 49 -14.49 12.95 -4.40
N LEU A 50 -13.29 12.44 -4.09
CA LEU A 50 -12.45 12.93 -3.00
C LEU A 50 -11.66 14.20 -3.37
N GLY A 51 -11.55 14.49 -4.67
CA GLY A 51 -10.73 15.59 -5.17
C GLY A 51 -9.23 15.40 -4.91
N ALA A 52 -8.46 16.45 -5.21
CA ALA A 52 -7.00 16.40 -5.10
C ALA A 52 -6.51 16.19 -3.66
N ASP A 53 -7.17 16.82 -2.69
CA ASP A 53 -6.76 16.75 -1.28
C ASP A 53 -7.01 15.36 -0.70
N GLY A 54 -8.19 14.76 -0.94
CA GLY A 54 -8.49 13.42 -0.46
C GLY A 54 -7.64 12.35 -1.15
N LEU A 55 -7.37 12.49 -2.46
CA LEU A 55 -6.42 11.62 -3.15
C LEU A 55 -5.02 11.69 -2.52
N LYS A 56 -4.53 12.91 -2.26
CA LYS A 56 -3.22 13.14 -1.65
C LYS A 56 -3.16 12.51 -0.24
N GLU A 57 -4.20 12.69 0.56
CA GLU A 57 -4.27 12.11 1.90
C GLU A 57 -4.21 10.59 1.86
N LEU A 58 -5.02 9.94 1.01
CA LEU A 58 -5.03 8.48 0.90
C LEU A 58 -3.70 7.94 0.37
N PHE A 59 -3.13 8.58 -0.65
CA PHE A 59 -1.83 8.19 -1.20
C PHE A 59 -0.72 8.28 -0.13
N VAL A 60 -0.62 9.42 0.57
CA VAL A 60 0.40 9.61 1.60
C VAL A 60 0.21 8.61 2.74
N THR A 61 -1.03 8.36 3.15
CA THR A 61 -1.35 7.40 4.22
C THR A 61 -0.92 5.98 3.83
N CYS A 62 -1.26 5.52 2.62
CA CYS A 62 -0.87 4.20 2.13
C CYS A 62 0.66 4.09 1.96
N ALA A 63 1.30 5.11 1.38
CA ALA A 63 2.75 5.13 1.21
C ALA A 63 3.49 5.08 2.56
N GLN A 64 3.02 5.84 3.55
CA GLN A 64 3.58 5.82 4.90
C GLN A 64 3.38 4.46 5.58
N ALA A 65 2.20 3.86 5.46
CA ALA A 65 1.90 2.57 6.05
C ALA A 65 2.76 1.47 5.42
N ALA A 66 2.81 1.38 4.09
CA ALA A 66 3.62 0.39 3.40
C ALA A 66 5.12 0.57 3.74
N PHE A 67 5.60 1.82 3.79
CA PHE A 67 6.98 2.10 4.19
C PHE A 67 7.27 1.69 5.63
N ALA A 68 6.37 1.99 6.57
CA ALA A 68 6.57 1.67 7.99
C ALA A 68 6.65 0.15 8.23
N HIS A 69 5.86 -0.63 7.51
CA HIS A 69 5.75 -2.08 7.66
C HIS A 69 6.73 -2.88 6.77
N ARG A 70 7.59 -2.24 5.97
CA ARG A 70 8.43 -2.92 4.97
C ARG A 70 9.48 -3.89 5.52
N TYR A 71 9.74 -3.86 6.82
CA TYR A 71 10.66 -4.75 7.52
C TYR A 71 9.96 -5.65 8.52
N ASP A 72 8.63 -5.61 8.58
CA ASP A 72 7.89 -6.60 9.35
C ASP A 72 8.25 -7.97 8.78
N PRO A 73 8.63 -8.95 9.62
CA PRO A 73 8.96 -10.29 9.17
C PRO A 73 7.77 -10.81 8.38
N LEU A 74 7.98 -11.14 7.08
CA LEU A 74 6.97 -11.56 6.07
C LEU A 74 5.65 -11.98 6.71
N LEU A 75 4.80 -11.00 7.08
CA LEU A 75 3.73 -11.14 8.09
C LEU A 75 3.58 -12.58 8.61
N ASP A 76 4.48 -12.98 9.51
CA ASP A 76 4.79 -14.39 9.87
C ASP A 76 3.55 -15.30 9.81
N GLU A 77 3.60 -16.32 8.94
CA GLU A 77 2.78 -17.53 9.00
C GLU A 77 1.27 -17.29 9.27
N GLN A 78 0.44 -17.12 8.23
CA GLN A 78 -1.01 -17.36 8.38
C GLN A 78 -1.26 -18.86 8.64
N HIS A 79 -1.09 -19.25 9.90
CA HIS A 79 -1.59 -20.46 10.55
C HIS A 79 -2.88 -20.12 11.32
#